data_AF-A0A2T4VWN1-F1
#
_entry.id   AF-A0A2T4VWN1-F1
#
_cell.length_a   1.000
_cell.length_b   1.000
_cell.length_c   1.000
_cell.angle_alpha   90.00
_cell.angle_beta   90.00
_cell.angle_gamma   90.00
#
_symmetry.space_group_name_H-M   'P 1'
#
loop_
_entity.id
_entity.type
_entity.pdbx_description
1 polymer ?
#
loop_
_entity_poly.entity_id
_entity_poly.type
_entity_poly.pdbx_seq_one_letter_code
_entity_poly.pdbx_strand_id
1 'polypeptide(L)'
;MVDSASKGYVKSLAKDDKAVENSIIRSEYIAESNVSGKFPPFDTSTFVSQFFWLVVIFAIFHWIVHRFVLPRIDLVIKLRRNQILHDCDEVNNIKKQIDSLVASYENELDAARKNAQAMIDKAVDSSIKKINFATKEAEIDYLQKLSDSQKKINDMQEEALKEISSASCVVVKELVRRMVGTSVSNDKLQSMAKTIQ
;
A
#
# COMPACT_ATOMS: atom_id res chain seq x y z
N MET A 1 57.48 -111.96 64.42
CA MET A 1 57.46 -111.37 63.06
C MET A 1 56.22 -110.48 62.83
N VAL A 2 55.76 -109.73 63.84
CA VAL A 2 54.58 -108.83 63.72
C VAL A 2 54.82 -107.43 64.36
N ASP A 3 55.86 -107.24 65.17
CA ASP A 3 56.06 -105.98 65.91
C ASP A 3 56.81 -104.86 65.13
N SER A 4 57.54 -105.20 64.06
CA SER A 4 58.21 -104.18 63.21
C SER A 4 57.29 -103.53 62.16
N ALA A 5 56.10 -104.09 61.90
CA ALA A 5 55.15 -103.52 60.94
C ALA A 5 54.24 -102.44 61.55
N SER A 6 53.98 -102.49 62.86
CA SER A 6 53.15 -101.50 63.57
C SER A 6 53.87 -100.15 63.73
N LYS A 7 55.18 -100.16 64.04
CA LYS A 7 55.99 -98.94 64.21
C LYS A 7 56.15 -98.10 62.94
N GLY A 8 56.00 -98.70 61.76
CA GLY A 8 56.04 -97.99 60.47
C GLY A 8 54.82 -97.10 60.23
N TYR A 9 53.63 -97.59 60.58
CA TYR A 9 52.36 -96.87 60.38
C TYR A 9 52.17 -95.70 61.34
N VAL A 10 52.58 -95.84 62.60
CA VAL A 10 52.49 -94.72 63.58
C VAL A 10 53.46 -93.58 63.22
N LYS A 11 54.57 -93.89 62.55
CA LYS A 11 55.56 -92.90 62.11
C LYS A 11 55.11 -92.12 60.87
N SER A 12 54.21 -92.66 60.04
CA SER A 12 53.66 -91.92 58.90
C SER A 12 52.57 -90.93 59.34
N LEU A 13 51.67 -91.33 60.25
CA LEU A 13 50.65 -90.44 60.82
C LEU A 13 51.26 -89.22 61.53
N ALA A 14 52.34 -89.41 62.30
CA ALA A 14 53.05 -88.31 62.94
C ALA A 14 53.86 -87.41 61.97
N LYS A 15 54.14 -87.88 60.74
CA LYS A 15 54.84 -87.10 59.71
C LYS A 15 53.86 -86.22 58.94
N ASP A 16 52.63 -86.69 58.75
CA ASP A 16 51.58 -85.98 58.03
C ASP A 16 51.02 -84.83 58.89
N ASP A 17 50.85 -85.00 60.20
CA ASP A 17 50.46 -83.91 61.12
C ASP A 17 51.50 -82.76 61.15
N LYS A 18 52.80 -83.09 61.17
CA LYS A 18 53.88 -82.07 61.11
C LYS A 18 54.03 -81.42 59.74
N ALA A 19 53.59 -82.08 58.67
CA ALA A 19 53.58 -81.52 57.32
C ALA A 19 52.37 -80.59 57.11
N VAL A 20 51.25 -80.88 57.77
CA VAL A 20 50.06 -80.02 57.83
C VAL A 20 50.30 -78.81 58.75
N GLU A 21 50.94 -79.00 59.91
CA GLU A 21 51.33 -77.89 60.80
C GLU A 21 52.35 -76.95 60.13
N ASN A 22 53.34 -77.48 59.40
CA ASN A 22 54.30 -76.67 58.64
C ASN A 22 53.70 -76.01 57.38
N SER A 23 52.61 -76.54 56.81
CA SER A 23 51.94 -75.90 55.66
C SER A 23 50.95 -74.81 56.10
N ILE A 24 50.30 -75.00 57.26
CA ILE A 24 49.42 -74.01 57.91
C ILE A 24 50.24 -72.83 58.45
N ILE A 25 51.43 -73.07 59.01
CA ILE A 25 52.33 -71.99 59.46
C ILE A 25 53.00 -71.26 58.28
N ARG A 26 53.11 -71.89 57.10
CA ARG A 26 53.71 -71.27 55.90
C ARG A 26 52.76 -70.37 55.13
N SER A 27 51.44 -70.50 55.32
CA SER A 27 50.45 -69.60 54.72
C SER A 27 50.30 -68.26 55.45
N GLU A 28 50.96 -68.06 56.61
CA GLU A 28 50.77 -66.86 57.45
C GLU A 28 52.05 -66.02 57.63
N TYR A 29 53.06 -66.21 56.77
CA TYR A 29 54.31 -65.42 56.77
C TYR A 29 54.70 -64.94 55.35
N ILE A 30 53.86 -64.08 54.75
CA ILE A 30 54.33 -63.03 53.85
C ILE A 30 53.56 -61.76 54.19
N ALA A 31 53.92 -61.16 55.32
CA ALA A 31 53.68 -59.75 55.56
C ALA A 31 54.99 -59.15 56.10
N GLU A 32 55.44 -58.11 55.40
CA GLU A 32 56.49 -57.14 55.76
C GLU A 32 57.94 -57.48 55.41
N SER A 33 58.43 -56.86 54.33
CA SER A 33 59.45 -55.81 54.46
C SER A 33 59.70 -55.03 53.15
N ASN A 34 59.39 -53.73 53.22
CA ASN A 34 59.91 -52.61 52.42
C ASN A 34 59.65 -52.55 50.90
N VAL A 35 58.45 -52.10 50.53
CA VAL A 35 58.28 -51.09 49.46
C VAL A 35 57.19 -50.13 49.96
N SER A 36 57.40 -48.83 49.87
CA SER A 36 56.37 -47.81 50.06
C SER A 36 55.27 -48.02 49.02
N GLY A 37 54.33 -48.91 49.30
CA GLY A 37 53.25 -49.32 48.43
C GLY A 37 52.20 -48.23 48.36
N LYS A 38 52.43 -47.23 47.49
CA LYS A 38 51.32 -46.45 46.93
C LYS A 38 50.34 -47.46 46.33
N PHE A 39 49.06 -47.34 46.69
CA PHE A 39 47.99 -48.13 46.09
C PHE A 39 48.21 -48.20 44.57
N PRO A 40 48.32 -49.38 43.93
CA PRO A 40 48.84 -49.52 42.57
C PRO A 40 48.24 -48.59 41.50
N PRO A 41 46.93 -48.25 41.53
CA PRO A 41 46.37 -47.28 40.57
C PRO A 41 46.56 -45.80 40.94
N PHE A 42 47.18 -45.47 42.09
CA PHE A 42 47.50 -44.09 42.52
C PHE A 42 49.02 -43.83 42.60
N ASP A 43 49.81 -44.47 41.76
CA ASP A 43 51.23 -44.13 41.65
C ASP A 43 51.44 -42.80 40.89
N THR A 44 51.53 -41.73 41.68
CA THR A 44 51.74 -40.33 41.25
C THR A 44 52.95 -40.07 40.35
N SER A 45 53.89 -41.00 40.25
CA SER A 45 55.08 -40.87 39.38
C SER A 45 54.73 -40.81 37.90
N THR A 46 53.62 -41.43 37.48
CA THR A 46 53.18 -41.46 36.07
C THR A 46 52.25 -40.31 35.69
N PHE A 47 51.63 -39.63 36.66
CA PHE A 47 50.71 -38.51 36.40
C PHE A 47 51.37 -37.33 35.71
N VAL A 48 52.64 -37.03 36.02
CA VAL A 48 53.37 -35.91 35.39
C VAL A 48 53.48 -36.09 33.87
N SER A 49 53.75 -37.31 33.41
CA SER A 49 53.82 -37.62 31.98
C SER A 49 52.45 -37.51 31.29
N GLN A 50 51.38 -37.97 31.97
CA GLN A 50 50.01 -37.84 31.47
C GLN A 50 49.59 -36.37 31.34
N PHE A 51 49.89 -35.53 32.34
CA PHE A 51 49.62 -34.10 32.26
C PHE A 51 50.46 -33.40 31.18
N PHE A 52 51.74 -33.77 31.03
CA PHE A 52 52.58 -33.23 29.97
C PHE A 52 51.97 -33.47 28.58
N TRP A 53 51.62 -34.73 28.27
CA TRP A 53 50.99 -35.06 27.00
C TRP A 53 49.60 -34.45 26.84
N LEU A 54 48.82 -34.37 27.91
CA LEU A 54 47.52 -33.68 27.91
C LEU A 54 47.70 -32.21 27.53
N VAL A 55 48.66 -31.51 28.12
CA VAL A 55 48.93 -30.10 27.82
C VAL A 55 49.43 -29.94 26.38
N VAL A 56 50.31 -30.82 25.89
CA VAL A 56 50.80 -30.78 24.51
C VAL A 56 49.64 -30.94 23.51
N ILE A 57 48.81 -31.97 23.68
CA ILE A 57 47.68 -32.23 22.78
C ILE A 57 46.62 -31.13 22.93
N PHE A 58 46.34 -30.69 24.15
CA PHE A 58 45.40 -29.61 24.41
C PHE A 58 45.86 -28.29 23.80
N ALA A 59 47.16 -27.97 23.86
CA ALA A 59 47.72 -26.76 23.26
C ALA A 59 47.60 -26.79 21.73
N ILE A 60 47.92 -27.92 21.10
CA ILE A 60 47.77 -28.12 19.65
C ILE A 60 46.30 -28.01 19.25
N PHE A 61 45.41 -28.70 19.97
CA PHE A 61 43.96 -28.63 19.75
C PHE A 61 43.41 -27.21 19.93
N HIS A 62 43.79 -26.53 21.01
CA HIS A 62 43.41 -25.16 21.30
C HIS A 62 43.86 -24.21 20.19
N TRP A 63 45.08 -24.39 19.69
CA TRP A 63 45.59 -23.58 18.59
C TRP A 63 44.77 -23.77 17.31
N ILE A 64 44.38 -25.02 16.99
CA ILE A 64 43.50 -25.33 15.86
C ILE A 64 42.12 -24.67 16.04
N VAL A 65 41.50 -24.82 17.21
CA VAL A 65 40.18 -24.23 17.50
C VAL A 65 40.21 -22.71 17.38
N HIS A 66 41.21 -22.07 18.00
CA HIS A 66 41.37 -20.63 17.95
C HIS A 66 41.56 -20.14 16.51
N ARG A 67 42.35 -20.84 15.70
CA ARG A 67 42.67 -20.40 14.34
C ARG A 67 41.61 -20.74 13.30
N PHE A 68 40.82 -21.80 13.48
CA PHE A 68 39.88 -22.27 12.45
C PHE A 68 38.41 -22.17 12.84
N VAL A 69 38.05 -22.50 14.09
CA VAL A 69 36.64 -22.56 14.52
C VAL A 69 36.10 -21.16 14.77
N LEU A 70 36.84 -20.33 15.53
CA LEU A 70 36.43 -18.96 15.83
C LEU A 70 36.23 -18.08 14.57
N PRO A 71 37.16 -18.01 13.59
CA PRO A 71 36.94 -17.17 12.42
C PRO A 71 35.79 -17.64 11.54
N ARG A 72 35.50 -18.95 11.49
CA ARG A 72 34.34 -19.44 10.74
C ARG A 72 33.02 -18.97 11.35
N ILE A 73 32.92 -18.96 12.69
CA ILE A 73 31.72 -18.48 13.38
C ILE A 73 31.57 -16.96 13.23
N ASP A 74 32.67 -16.21 13.35
CA ASP A 74 32.68 -14.76 13.18
C ASP A 74 32.25 -14.33 11.77
N LEU A 75 32.72 -15.04 10.73
CA LEU A 75 32.32 -14.78 9.35
C LEU A 75 30.81 -14.95 9.14
N VAL A 76 30.20 -16.00 9.69
CA VAL A 76 28.76 -16.25 9.53
C VAL A 76 27.93 -15.17 10.25
N ILE A 77 28.35 -14.75 11.45
CA ILE A 77 27.67 -13.69 12.21
C ILE A 77 27.76 -12.35 11.47
N LYS A 78 28.95 -12.01 10.95
CA LYS A 78 29.16 -10.79 10.16
C LYS A 78 28.34 -10.79 8.88
N LEU A 79 28.30 -11.92 8.15
CA LEU A 79 27.54 -12.04 6.92
C LEU A 79 26.04 -11.83 7.16
N ARG A 80 25.48 -12.47 8.19
CA ARG A 80 24.06 -12.28 8.54
C ARG A 80 23.75 -10.86 8.98
N ARG A 81 24.61 -10.27 9.81
CA ARG A 81 24.44 -8.87 10.25
C ARG A 81 24.46 -7.91 9.07
N ASN A 82 25.43 -8.08 8.16
CA ASN A 82 25.56 -7.25 6.98
C ASN A 82 24.34 -7.40 6.05
N GLN A 83 23.82 -8.61 5.89
CA GLN A 83 22.60 -8.83 5.12
C GLN A 83 21.40 -8.10 5.74
N ILE A 84 21.20 -8.20 7.05
CA ILE A 84 20.10 -7.49 7.74
C ILE A 84 20.24 -5.98 7.58
N LEU A 85 21.45 -5.44 7.71
CA LEU A 85 21.70 -4.00 7.50
C LEU A 85 21.39 -3.59 6.06
N HIS A 86 21.86 -4.38 5.08
CA HIS A 86 21.56 -4.15 3.68
C HIS A 86 20.04 -4.18 3.41
N ASP A 87 19.33 -5.17 3.94
CA ASP A 87 17.87 -5.31 3.76
C ASP A 87 17.13 -4.12 4.43
N CYS A 88 17.59 -3.66 5.60
CA CYS A 88 17.04 -2.47 6.24
C CYS A 88 17.27 -1.19 5.40
N ASP A 89 18.46 -1.03 4.84
CA ASP A 89 18.81 0.12 3.99
C ASP A 89 18.00 0.10 2.68
N GLU A 90 17.84 -1.08 2.08
CA GLU A 90 17.02 -1.28 0.89
C GLU A 90 15.55 -0.95 1.15
N VAL A 91 14.98 -1.44 2.25
CA VAL A 91 13.61 -1.09 2.67
C VAL A 91 13.46 0.41 2.89
N ASN A 92 14.44 1.06 3.53
CA ASN A 92 14.40 2.51 3.73
C ASN A 92 14.48 3.29 2.40
N ASN A 93 15.29 2.82 1.45
CA ASN A 93 15.37 3.42 0.12
C ASN A 93 14.06 3.25 -0.66
N ILE A 94 13.48 2.05 -0.64
CA ILE A 94 12.18 1.76 -1.26
C ILE A 94 11.09 2.64 -0.63
N LYS A 95 11.07 2.78 0.70
CA LYS A 95 10.14 3.70 1.39
C LYS A 95 10.29 5.14 0.91
N LYS A 96 11.52 5.66 0.83
CA LYS A 96 11.76 7.02 0.31
C LYS A 96 11.28 7.18 -1.14
N GLN A 97 11.48 6.17 -1.98
CA GLN A 97 10.98 6.18 -3.36
C GLN A 97 9.45 6.19 -3.39
N ILE A 98 8.79 5.36 -2.58
CA ILE A 98 7.33 5.35 -2.43
C ILE A 98 6.83 6.71 -1.96
N ASP A 99 7.42 7.29 -0.92
CA ASP A 99 7.01 8.60 -0.40
C ASP A 99 7.15 9.68 -1.48
N SER A 100 8.24 9.66 -2.26
CA SER A 100 8.44 10.59 -3.38
C SER A 100 7.41 10.38 -4.50
N LEU A 101 7.06 9.13 -4.78
CA LEU A 101 6.10 8.76 -5.82
C LEU A 101 4.68 9.12 -5.42
N VAL A 102 4.32 8.89 -4.15
CA VAL A 102 3.05 9.33 -3.56
C VAL A 102 2.93 10.84 -3.64
N ALA A 103 3.97 11.58 -3.26
CA ALA A 103 3.98 13.04 -3.36
C ALA A 103 3.81 13.53 -4.82
N SER A 104 4.45 12.87 -5.81
CA SER A 104 4.22 13.23 -7.21
C SER A 104 2.81 12.88 -7.68
N TYR A 105 2.27 11.72 -7.29
CA TYR A 105 0.91 11.31 -7.64
C TYR A 105 -0.14 12.26 -7.06
N GLU A 106 0.01 12.66 -5.80
CA GLU A 106 -0.89 13.63 -5.16
C GLU A 106 -0.83 14.99 -5.87
N ASN A 107 0.36 15.46 -6.21
CA ASN A 107 0.54 16.71 -6.96
C ASN A 107 -0.09 16.64 -8.37
N GLU A 108 0.09 15.54 -9.09
CA GLU A 108 -0.52 15.33 -10.41
C GLU A 108 -2.04 15.29 -10.32
N LEU A 109 -2.58 14.64 -9.30
CA LEU A 109 -4.02 14.53 -9.08
C LEU A 109 -4.64 15.90 -8.72
N ASP A 110 -3.97 16.68 -7.88
CA ASP A 110 -4.40 18.05 -7.57
C ASP A 110 -4.27 18.98 -8.77
N ALA A 111 -3.21 18.85 -9.58
CA ALA A 111 -3.05 19.60 -10.82
C ALA A 111 -4.16 19.24 -11.82
N ALA A 112 -4.48 17.95 -11.98
CA ALA A 112 -5.56 17.49 -12.85
C ALA A 112 -6.92 18.02 -12.40
N ARG A 113 -7.20 18.00 -11.08
CA ARG A 113 -8.43 18.59 -10.50
C ARG A 113 -8.52 20.09 -10.76
N LYS A 114 -7.44 20.84 -10.52
CA LYS A 114 -7.38 22.29 -10.80
C LYS A 114 -7.59 22.60 -12.28
N ASN A 115 -6.97 21.83 -13.17
CA ASN A 115 -7.13 21.98 -14.61
C ASN A 115 -8.56 21.67 -15.06
N ALA A 116 -9.16 20.60 -14.55
CA ALA A 116 -10.55 20.25 -14.82
C ALA A 116 -11.51 21.35 -14.36
N GLN A 117 -11.32 21.87 -13.14
CA GLN A 117 -12.13 22.98 -12.62
C GLN A 117 -11.97 24.23 -13.50
N ALA A 118 -10.74 24.60 -13.87
CA ALA A 118 -10.48 25.73 -14.76
C ALA A 118 -11.10 25.54 -16.16
N MET A 119 -11.16 24.31 -16.67
CA MET A 119 -11.86 24.01 -17.92
C MET A 119 -13.38 24.14 -17.79
N ILE A 120 -13.95 23.68 -16.68
CA ILE A 120 -15.38 23.84 -16.37
C ILE A 120 -15.72 25.32 -16.28
N ASP A 121 -14.97 26.10 -15.52
CA ASP A 121 -15.20 27.54 -15.35
C ASP A 121 -15.13 28.27 -16.70
N LYS A 122 -14.12 27.98 -17.52
CA LYS A 122 -14.01 28.52 -18.89
C LYS A 122 -15.17 28.11 -19.78
N ALA A 123 -15.62 26.86 -19.69
CA ALA A 123 -16.75 26.37 -20.48
C ALA A 123 -18.05 27.08 -20.07
N VAL A 124 -18.30 27.23 -18.76
CA VAL A 124 -19.44 27.96 -18.21
C VAL A 124 -19.41 29.42 -18.65
N ASP A 125 -18.27 30.12 -18.49
CA ASP A 125 -18.12 31.50 -18.94
C ASP A 125 -18.37 31.66 -20.44
N SER A 126 -17.84 30.75 -21.26
CA SER A 126 -18.06 30.76 -22.70
C SER A 126 -19.52 30.51 -23.06
N SER A 127 -20.20 29.63 -22.32
CA SER A 127 -21.62 29.32 -22.49
C SER A 127 -22.49 30.53 -22.15
N ILE A 128 -22.25 31.18 -21.00
CA ILE A 128 -22.95 32.39 -20.58
C ILE A 128 -22.76 33.50 -21.63
N LYS A 129 -21.54 33.69 -22.15
CA LYS A 129 -21.29 34.67 -23.23
C LYS A 129 -22.09 34.37 -24.50
N LYS A 130 -22.14 33.09 -24.92
CA LYS A 130 -22.91 32.66 -26.09
C LYS A 130 -24.41 32.86 -25.87
N ILE A 131 -24.93 32.50 -24.70
CA ILE A 131 -26.33 32.71 -24.33
C ILE A 131 -26.66 34.19 -24.38
N ASN A 132 -25.87 35.04 -23.72
CA ASN A 132 -26.10 36.49 -23.72
C ASN A 132 -26.06 37.09 -25.14
N PHE A 133 -25.16 36.61 -26.00
CA PHE A 133 -25.11 37.03 -27.40
C PHE A 133 -26.37 36.61 -28.15
N ALA A 134 -26.76 35.33 -28.07
CA ALA A 134 -27.95 34.80 -28.73
C ALA A 134 -29.24 35.46 -28.22
N THR A 135 -29.33 35.74 -26.91
CA THR A 135 -30.47 36.46 -26.32
C THR A 135 -30.56 37.89 -26.87
N LYS A 136 -29.44 38.61 -26.99
CA LYS A 136 -29.42 39.96 -27.58
C LYS A 136 -29.79 39.94 -29.06
N GLU A 137 -29.28 38.97 -29.81
CA GLU A 137 -29.62 38.82 -31.23
C GLU A 137 -31.11 38.52 -31.42
N ALA A 138 -31.66 37.61 -30.61
CA ALA A 138 -33.08 37.32 -30.59
C ALA A 138 -33.92 38.55 -30.19
N GLU A 139 -33.50 39.31 -29.19
CA GLU A 139 -34.17 40.55 -28.76
C GLU A 139 -34.23 41.58 -29.90
N ILE A 140 -33.15 41.76 -30.66
CA ILE A 140 -33.12 42.64 -31.83
C ILE A 140 -34.11 42.16 -32.91
N ASP A 141 -34.10 40.87 -33.25
CA ASP A 141 -35.03 40.29 -34.23
C ASP A 141 -36.50 40.43 -33.78
N TYR A 142 -36.79 40.19 -32.50
CA TYR A 142 -38.12 40.38 -31.93
C TYR A 142 -38.57 41.85 -32.00
N LEU A 143 -37.70 42.81 -31.67
CA LEU A 143 -38.01 44.23 -31.76
C LEU A 143 -38.29 44.68 -33.21
N GLN A 144 -37.53 44.16 -34.18
CA GLN A 144 -37.78 44.41 -35.60
C GLN A 144 -39.15 43.86 -36.04
N LYS A 145 -39.44 42.60 -35.72
CA LYS A 145 -40.74 41.98 -36.03
C LYS A 145 -41.91 42.70 -35.38
N LEU A 146 -41.73 43.18 -34.14
CA LEU A 146 -42.73 43.97 -33.44
C LEU A 146 -42.98 45.31 -34.12
N SER A 147 -41.92 46.02 -34.51
CA SER A 147 -42.01 47.26 -35.30
C SER A 147 -42.72 47.03 -36.64
N ASP A 148 -42.36 46.00 -37.38
CA ASP A 148 -42.97 45.69 -38.69
C ASP A 148 -44.43 45.29 -38.56
N SER A 149 -44.78 44.53 -37.52
CA SER A 149 -46.17 44.18 -37.22
C SER A 149 -46.98 45.41 -36.83
N GLN A 150 -46.40 46.33 -36.04
CA GLN A 150 -47.05 47.58 -35.68
C GLN A 150 -47.33 48.46 -36.91
N LYS A 151 -46.39 48.54 -37.86
CA LYS A 151 -46.60 49.23 -39.14
C LYS A 151 -47.76 48.61 -39.92
N LYS A 152 -47.77 47.29 -40.09
CA LYS A 152 -48.87 46.58 -40.78
C LYS A 152 -50.22 46.82 -40.12
N ILE A 153 -50.28 46.83 -38.78
CA ILE A 153 -51.52 47.11 -38.04
C ILE A 153 -51.99 48.55 -38.32
N ASN A 154 -51.08 49.52 -38.29
CA ASN A 154 -51.42 50.91 -38.60
C ASN A 154 -51.89 51.08 -40.05
N ASP A 155 -51.23 50.42 -41.01
CA ASP A 155 -51.61 50.45 -42.43
C ASP A 155 -53.02 49.84 -42.63
N MET A 156 -53.30 48.68 -42.02
CA MET A 156 -54.63 48.07 -42.05
C MET A 156 -55.70 48.93 -41.38
N GLN A 157 -55.36 49.63 -40.28
CA GLN A 157 -56.28 50.58 -39.64
C GLN A 157 -56.59 51.77 -40.57
N GLU A 158 -55.58 52.33 -41.23
CA GLU A 158 -55.78 53.43 -42.18
C GLU A 158 -56.62 53.00 -43.38
N GLU A 159 -56.36 51.81 -43.93
CA GLU A 159 -57.13 51.22 -45.02
C GLU A 159 -58.58 50.97 -44.60
N ALA A 160 -58.82 50.36 -43.44
CA ALA A 160 -60.16 50.14 -42.92
C ALA A 160 -60.92 51.45 -42.68
N LEU A 161 -60.26 52.51 -42.18
CA LEU A 161 -60.87 53.82 -41.99
C LEU A 161 -61.25 54.47 -43.33
N LYS A 162 -60.43 54.31 -44.38
CA LYS A 162 -60.76 54.76 -45.74
C LYS A 162 -61.97 53.99 -46.30
N GLU A 163 -61.99 52.67 -46.15
CA GLU A 163 -63.11 51.84 -46.57
C GLU A 163 -64.41 52.22 -45.86
N ILE A 164 -64.39 52.36 -44.52
CA ILE A 164 -65.55 52.81 -43.74
C ILE A 164 -66.03 54.18 -44.18
N SER A 165 -65.12 55.14 -44.41
CA SER A 165 -65.48 56.49 -44.87
C SER A 165 -66.16 56.44 -46.25
N SER A 166 -65.64 55.62 -47.16
CA SER A 166 -66.22 55.42 -48.48
C SER A 166 -67.61 54.76 -48.41
N ALA A 167 -67.77 53.70 -47.61
CA ALA A 167 -69.03 53.00 -47.41
C ALA A 167 -70.08 53.92 -46.76
N SER A 168 -69.68 54.73 -45.79
CA SER A 168 -70.54 55.73 -45.15
C SER A 168 -71.03 56.77 -46.16
N CYS A 169 -70.17 57.24 -47.06
CA CYS A 169 -70.54 58.15 -48.15
C CYS A 169 -71.59 57.53 -49.10
N VAL A 170 -71.45 56.25 -49.43
CA VAL A 170 -72.41 55.51 -50.26
C VAL A 170 -73.77 55.38 -49.55
N VAL A 171 -73.76 55.01 -48.26
CA VAL A 171 -74.98 54.87 -47.45
C VAL A 171 -75.69 56.21 -47.32
N VAL A 172 -74.98 57.29 -46.96
CA VAL A 172 -75.55 58.65 -46.84
C VAL A 172 -76.12 59.11 -48.18
N LYS A 173 -75.44 58.85 -49.30
CA LYS A 173 -75.93 59.20 -50.64
C LYS A 173 -77.25 58.49 -50.97
N GLU A 174 -77.37 57.21 -50.65
CA GLU A 174 -78.60 56.44 -50.86
C GLU A 174 -79.74 56.93 -49.94
N LEU A 175 -79.42 57.30 -48.69
CA LEU A 175 -80.37 57.84 -47.72
C LEU A 175 -80.93 59.20 -48.18
N VAL A 176 -80.06 60.12 -48.63
CA VAL A 176 -80.46 61.43 -49.17
C VAL A 176 -81.28 61.29 -50.45
N ARG A 177 -80.90 60.36 -51.35
CA ARG A 177 -81.67 60.04 -52.56
C ARG A 177 -83.09 59.59 -52.23
N ARG A 178 -83.27 58.76 -51.20
CA ARG A 178 -84.59 58.29 -50.74
C ARG A 178 -85.42 59.38 -50.05
N MET A 179 -84.80 60.32 -49.34
CA MET A 179 -85.52 61.38 -48.60
C MET A 179 -85.85 62.62 -49.44
N VAL A 180 -84.96 63.06 -50.33
CA VAL A 180 -85.06 64.37 -51.01
C VAL A 180 -85.45 64.26 -52.49
N GLY A 181 -85.46 63.04 -53.06
CA GLY A 181 -85.99 62.78 -54.41
C GLY A 181 -85.19 63.41 -55.57
N THR A 182 -84.05 64.05 -55.29
CA THR A 182 -83.15 64.62 -56.31
C THR A 182 -81.70 64.20 -56.07
N SER A 183 -80.97 63.88 -57.14
CA SER A 183 -79.60 63.37 -57.09
C SER A 183 -78.58 64.49 -56.88
N VAL A 184 -77.94 64.56 -55.71
CA VAL A 184 -76.84 65.49 -55.46
C VAL A 184 -75.53 64.92 -56.03
N SER A 185 -74.73 65.78 -56.69
CA SER A 185 -73.46 65.43 -57.34
C SER A 185 -72.37 64.99 -56.35
N ASN A 186 -71.57 63.98 -56.75
CA ASN A 186 -70.55 63.30 -55.93
C ASN A 186 -69.49 64.24 -55.32
N ASP A 187 -69.09 65.31 -56.02
CA ASP A 187 -68.03 66.23 -55.55
C ASP A 187 -68.41 67.05 -54.30
N LYS A 188 -69.71 67.39 -54.14
CA LYS A 188 -70.18 68.18 -52.99
C LYS A 188 -70.33 67.35 -51.71
N LEU A 189 -70.55 66.05 -51.81
CA LEU A 189 -70.64 65.15 -50.65
C LEU A 189 -69.24 64.80 -50.10
N GLN A 190 -68.25 64.56 -50.98
CA GLN A 190 -66.88 64.30 -50.53
C GLN A 190 -66.23 65.49 -49.82
N SER A 191 -66.50 66.73 -50.27
CA SER A 191 -65.99 67.94 -49.61
C SER A 191 -66.63 68.21 -48.25
N MET A 192 -67.93 67.92 -48.07
CA MET A 192 -68.58 68.03 -46.76
C MET A 192 -68.14 66.93 -45.78
N ALA A 193 -67.95 65.69 -46.23
CA ALA A 193 -67.44 64.61 -45.38
C ALA A 193 -66.02 64.90 -44.86
N LYS A 194 -65.17 65.50 -45.70
CA LYS A 194 -63.79 65.89 -45.34
C LYS A 194 -63.69 67.11 -44.41
N THR A 195 -64.77 67.88 -44.24
CA THR A 195 -64.81 69.05 -43.34
C THR A 195 -65.27 68.66 -41.92
N ILE A 196 -65.85 67.47 -41.76
CA ILE A 196 -66.35 66.95 -40.46
C ILE A 196 -65.31 66.03 -39.79
N GLN A 197 -64.29 65.59 -40.53
CA GLN A 197 -63.16 64.78 -40.06
C GLN A 197 -61.97 65.67 -39.69
#